data_AF-A0A2C9K0C3-F1
#
_entry.id   AF-A0A2C9K0C3-F1
#
_cell.length_a   1.000
_cell.length_b   1.000
_cell.length_c   1.000
_cell.angle_alpha   90.00
_cell.angle_beta   90.00
_cell.angle_gamma   90.00
#
_symmetry.space_group_name_H-M   'P 1'
#
loop_
_entity.id
_entity.type
_entity.pdbx_description
1 polymer ?
#
loop_
_entity_poly.entity_id
_entity_poly.type
_entity_poly.pdbx_seq_one_letter_code
_entity_poly.pdbx_strand_id
1 'polypeptide(L)'
;MKCFIEICLLVYIYCTLVTAKACTSGWFGSECQFKCHCSANGVCDAHGRCPTKCDKGWFGLSCQYQDLAATATTITITPRHATFTWLRDNDESTCNEDKNLASIHLTWNTPFPFTWLRLKFNSQGLTGLFTITFKTIHSFTMSCNNEYYSTADNTTVDYKCDINEEINDLTLTGPGLKSICSFYISGGICVMLNV
;
A
#
# COMPACT_ATOMS: atom_id res chain seq x y z
N MET A 1 21.43 27.52 -41.74
CA MET A 1 20.18 26.88 -41.27
C MET A 1 20.06 25.38 -41.59
N LYS A 2 21.10 24.70 -42.16
CA LYS A 2 21.12 23.23 -42.33
C LYS A 2 21.80 22.48 -41.16
N CYS A 3 22.73 23.13 -40.47
CA CYS A 3 23.51 22.53 -39.36
C CYS A 3 22.67 22.23 -38.10
N PHE A 4 21.63 23.03 -37.81
CA PHE A 4 20.78 22.85 -36.62
C PHE A 4 19.80 21.67 -36.73
N ILE A 5 19.39 21.31 -37.96
CA ILE A 5 18.43 20.23 -38.20
C ILE A 5 19.10 18.85 -38.04
N GLU A 6 20.35 18.71 -38.47
CA GLU A 6 21.09 17.44 -38.30
C GLU A 6 21.47 17.16 -36.84
N ILE A 7 21.81 18.19 -36.06
CA ILE A 7 22.06 18.03 -34.62
C ILE A 7 20.77 17.61 -33.89
N CYS A 8 19.61 18.17 -34.26
CA CYS A 8 18.32 17.75 -33.71
C CYS A 8 17.95 16.31 -34.08
N LEU A 9 18.22 15.86 -35.31
CA LEU A 9 17.95 14.49 -35.74
C LEU A 9 18.86 13.48 -35.04
N LEU A 10 20.14 13.81 -34.84
CA LEU A 10 21.07 12.96 -34.09
C LEU A 10 20.68 12.86 -32.61
N VAL A 11 20.29 13.97 -31.97
CA VAL A 11 19.77 13.93 -30.59
C VAL A 11 18.46 13.14 -30.48
N TYR A 12 17.57 13.23 -31.46
CA TYR A 12 16.34 12.44 -31.53
C TYR A 12 16.63 10.94 -31.64
N ILE A 13 17.59 10.55 -32.48
CA ILE A 13 18.00 9.14 -32.67
C ILE A 13 18.66 8.59 -31.39
N TYR A 14 19.53 9.36 -30.73
CA TYR A 14 20.11 8.98 -29.43
C TYR A 14 19.06 8.90 -28.31
N CYS A 15 18.03 9.75 -28.34
CA CYS A 15 16.93 9.71 -27.38
C CYS A 15 16.05 8.45 -27.53
N THR A 16 15.95 7.89 -28.75
CA THR A 16 15.18 6.66 -29.02
C THR A 16 15.92 5.34 -28.74
N LEU A 17 17.23 5.37 -28.43
CA LEU A 17 18.07 4.19 -28.23
C LEU A 17 18.35 3.86 -26.75
N VAL A 18 17.60 4.45 -25.81
CA VAL A 18 17.56 3.93 -24.43
C VAL A 18 16.70 2.66 -24.44
N THR A 19 17.33 1.53 -24.74
CA THR A 19 16.71 0.23 -24.48
C THR A 19 16.52 0.13 -22.96
N ALA A 20 15.28 0.31 -22.49
CA ALA A 20 14.92 -0.01 -21.12
C ALA A 20 15.39 -1.45 -20.86
N LYS A 21 16.36 -1.62 -19.96
CA LYS A 21 16.89 -2.93 -19.60
C LYS A 21 15.70 -3.78 -19.15
N ALA A 22 15.36 -4.81 -19.93
CA ALA A 22 14.26 -5.68 -19.57
C ALA A 22 14.57 -6.34 -18.22
N CYS A 23 13.66 -6.19 -17.27
CA CYS A 23 13.83 -6.78 -15.95
C CYS A 23 13.75 -8.29 -15.99
N THR A 24 14.47 -8.93 -15.07
CA THR A 24 14.30 -10.37 -14.82
C THR A 24 12.85 -10.64 -14.43
N SER A 25 12.34 -11.83 -14.81
CA SER A 25 11.00 -12.29 -14.44
C SER A 25 10.68 -12.02 -12.97
N GLY A 26 9.55 -11.36 -12.71
CA GLY A 26 9.09 -11.00 -11.35
C GLY A 26 9.61 -9.66 -10.81
N TRP A 27 10.37 -8.91 -11.61
CA TRP A 27 10.92 -7.60 -11.24
C TRP A 27 10.45 -6.49 -12.17
N PHE A 28 10.32 -5.28 -11.63
CA PHE A 28 9.85 -4.10 -12.35
C PHE A 28 10.48 -2.81 -11.79
N GLY A 29 10.21 -1.69 -12.46
CA GLY A 29 10.80 -0.38 -12.15
C GLY A 29 11.93 -0.01 -13.11
N SER A 30 12.33 1.25 -13.12
CA SER A 30 13.35 1.79 -14.04
C SER A 30 14.70 1.08 -13.92
N GLU A 31 15.02 0.57 -12.73
CA GLU A 31 16.26 -0.12 -12.39
C GLU A 31 16.00 -1.58 -11.97
N CYS A 32 14.81 -2.12 -12.26
CA CYS A 32 14.38 -3.45 -11.82
C CYS A 32 14.50 -3.66 -10.30
N GLN A 33 14.27 -2.58 -9.54
CA GLN A 33 14.48 -2.53 -8.10
C GLN A 33 13.29 -3.05 -7.28
N PHE A 34 12.14 -3.29 -7.92
CA PHE A 34 10.93 -3.72 -7.23
C PHE A 34 10.57 -5.15 -7.63
N LYS A 35 10.30 -5.99 -6.63
CA LYS A 35 9.81 -7.35 -6.82
C LYS A 35 8.31 -7.39 -6.63
N CYS A 36 7.60 -8.06 -7.55
CA CYS A 36 6.17 -8.32 -7.41
C CYS A 36 5.93 -9.67 -6.71
N HIS A 37 4.83 -9.77 -5.97
CA HIS A 37 4.43 -10.99 -5.27
C HIS A 37 3.03 -11.42 -5.73
N CYS A 38 2.98 -12.12 -6.87
CA CYS A 38 1.74 -12.54 -7.51
C CYS A 38 1.30 -13.94 -7.09
N SER A 39 0.00 -14.10 -6.85
CA SER A 39 -0.58 -15.39 -6.52
C SER A 39 -0.42 -16.46 -7.60
N ALA A 40 -0.49 -17.73 -7.16
CA ALA A 40 -0.39 -18.91 -8.02
C ALA A 40 0.92 -18.98 -8.84
N ASN A 41 2.03 -18.49 -8.28
CA ASN A 41 3.33 -18.37 -8.96
C ASN A 41 3.25 -17.53 -10.24
N GLY A 42 2.32 -16.58 -10.29
CA GLY A 42 2.19 -15.65 -11.41
C GLY A 42 3.44 -14.80 -11.57
N VAL A 43 3.73 -14.41 -12.81
CA VAL A 43 4.80 -13.46 -13.13
C VAL A 43 4.13 -12.14 -13.50
N CYS A 44 4.56 -11.05 -12.89
CA CYS A 44 4.06 -9.73 -13.26
C CYS A 44 4.59 -9.24 -14.61
N ASP A 45 3.85 -8.31 -15.22
CA ASP A 45 4.31 -7.60 -16.41
C ASP A 45 5.43 -6.60 -16.13
N ALA A 46 5.91 -5.90 -17.15
CA ALA A 46 6.98 -4.90 -17.03
C ALA A 46 6.63 -3.70 -16.11
N HIS A 47 5.36 -3.52 -15.77
CA HIS A 47 4.88 -2.49 -14.84
C HIS A 47 4.61 -3.06 -13.43
N GLY A 48 4.93 -4.32 -13.20
CA GLY A 48 4.72 -5.02 -11.93
C GLY A 48 3.30 -5.52 -11.72
N ARG A 49 2.41 -5.45 -12.73
CA ARG A 49 1.01 -5.87 -12.57
C ARG A 49 0.90 -7.39 -12.60
N CYS A 50 0.27 -7.95 -11.57
CA CYS A 50 0.01 -9.37 -11.49
C CYS A 50 -1.16 -9.81 -12.40
N PRO A 51 -1.14 -11.04 -12.94
CA PRO A 51 -2.22 -11.54 -13.81
C PRO A 51 -3.58 -11.67 -13.11
N THR A 52 -3.57 -11.92 -11.79
CA THR A 52 -4.78 -12.21 -11.00
C THR A 52 -4.86 -11.31 -9.76
N LYS A 53 -4.14 -11.66 -8.70
CA LYS A 53 -4.10 -10.96 -7.42
C LYS A 53 -2.75 -11.14 -6.73
N CYS A 54 -2.54 -10.37 -5.68
CA CYS A 54 -1.37 -10.48 -4.82
C CYS A 54 -1.38 -11.80 -4.05
N ASP A 55 -0.17 -12.29 -3.77
CA ASP A 55 0.03 -13.35 -2.79
C ASP A 55 -0.47 -12.93 -1.40
N LYS A 56 -0.78 -13.93 -0.56
CA LYS A 56 -1.20 -13.67 0.80
C LYS A 56 -0.11 -12.91 1.56
N GLY A 57 -0.49 -11.81 2.21
CA GLY A 57 0.43 -10.94 2.95
C GLY A 57 1.12 -9.88 2.07
N TRP A 58 0.70 -9.72 0.81
CA TRP A 58 1.19 -8.71 -0.10
C TRP A 58 0.04 -7.88 -0.66
N PHE A 59 0.28 -6.59 -0.87
CA PHE A 59 -0.70 -5.66 -1.43
C PHE A 59 0.00 -4.55 -2.24
N GLY A 60 -0.81 -3.63 -2.78
CA GLY A 60 -0.37 -2.56 -3.68
C GLY A 60 -0.69 -2.88 -5.14
N LEU A 61 -0.64 -1.86 -6.00
CA LEU A 61 -0.95 -2.00 -7.42
C LEU A 61 -0.10 -3.08 -8.13
N SER A 62 1.13 -3.27 -7.65
CA SER A 62 2.10 -4.21 -8.21
C SER A 62 2.47 -5.31 -7.20
N CYS A 63 1.66 -5.50 -6.15
CA CYS A 63 1.91 -6.47 -5.08
C CYS A 63 3.32 -6.35 -4.47
N GLN A 64 3.78 -5.12 -4.29
CA GLN A 64 5.15 -4.79 -3.89
C GLN A 64 5.30 -4.49 -2.39
N TYR A 65 4.18 -4.34 -1.69
CA TYR A 65 4.17 -3.99 -0.26
C TYR A 65 3.79 -5.20 0.57
N GLN A 66 4.62 -5.50 1.57
CA GLN A 66 4.28 -6.50 2.57
C GLN A 66 3.22 -5.93 3.52
N ASP A 67 2.16 -6.69 3.76
CA ASP A 67 1.10 -6.35 4.71
C ASP A 67 1.51 -6.71 6.15
N LEU A 68 1.80 -5.68 6.92
CA LEU A 68 2.14 -5.79 8.33
C LEU A 68 0.90 -5.92 9.23
N ALA A 69 -0.33 -5.73 8.72
CA ALA A 69 -1.53 -6.09 9.49
C ALA A 69 -1.56 -7.59 9.78
N ALA A 70 -1.00 -8.40 8.88
CA ALA A 70 -0.84 -9.83 9.06
C ALA A 70 0.08 -10.23 10.24
N THR A 71 0.98 -9.34 10.64
CA THR A 71 1.96 -9.59 11.72
C THR A 71 1.67 -8.80 13.00
N ALA A 72 0.54 -8.08 13.05
CA ALA A 72 0.10 -7.36 14.24
C ALA A 72 -0.03 -8.33 15.44
N THR A 73 0.52 -7.92 16.58
CA THR A 73 0.50 -8.67 17.83
C THR A 73 -0.88 -8.66 18.47
N THR A 74 -1.55 -7.51 18.43
CA THR A 74 -2.94 -7.38 18.90
C THR A 74 -3.74 -6.55 17.92
N ILE A 75 -4.99 -6.97 17.71
CA ILE A 75 -5.98 -6.23 16.94
C ILE A 75 -7.20 -6.09 17.85
N THR A 76 -7.58 -4.86 18.14
CA THR A 76 -8.77 -4.52 18.92
C THR A 76 -9.71 -3.71 18.06
N ILE A 77 -10.98 -4.10 18.03
CA ILE A 77 -12.05 -3.37 17.37
C ILE A 77 -13.06 -2.92 18.42
N THR A 78 -13.61 -1.73 18.22
CA THR A 78 -14.59 -1.14 19.15
C THR A 78 -15.83 -0.72 18.37
N PRO A 79 -17.05 -1.14 18.78
CA PRO A 79 -17.36 -2.14 19.82
C PRO A 79 -16.72 -3.51 19.55
N ARG A 80 -16.47 -4.28 20.62
CA ARG A 80 -15.84 -5.60 20.49
C ARG A 80 -16.76 -6.53 19.71
N HIS A 81 -16.34 -6.92 18.51
CA HIS A 81 -17.04 -7.90 17.68
C HIS A 81 -16.31 -9.25 17.73
N ALA A 82 -17.07 -10.35 17.63
CA ALA A 82 -16.50 -11.70 17.70
C ALA A 82 -15.73 -12.08 16.41
N THR A 83 -16.07 -11.45 15.29
CA THR A 83 -15.50 -11.74 13.97
C THR A 83 -15.01 -10.45 13.29
N PHE A 84 -13.73 -10.43 12.94
CA PHE A 84 -13.09 -9.39 12.12
C PHE A 84 -12.17 -10.01 11.06
N THR A 85 -12.49 -11.23 10.64
CA THR A 85 -11.71 -11.98 9.64
C THR A 85 -11.62 -11.24 8.32
N TRP A 86 -12.67 -10.50 7.94
CA TRP A 86 -12.71 -9.62 6.76
C TRP A 86 -11.57 -8.59 6.74
N LEU A 87 -11.01 -8.22 7.91
CA LEU A 87 -9.91 -7.26 7.98
C LEU A 87 -8.61 -7.81 7.37
N ARG A 88 -8.44 -9.14 7.33
CA ARG A 88 -7.15 -9.83 7.09
C ARG A 88 -7.24 -11.08 6.22
N ASP A 89 -8.38 -11.35 5.61
CA ASP A 89 -8.58 -12.53 4.75
C ASP A 89 -7.95 -12.36 3.36
N ASN A 90 -7.42 -11.17 3.06
CA ASN A 90 -6.87 -10.80 1.76
C ASN A 90 -7.91 -10.95 0.63
N ASP A 91 -9.18 -10.75 0.97
CA ASP A 91 -10.30 -10.73 0.05
C ASP A 91 -10.94 -9.33 0.07
N GLU A 92 -10.79 -8.64 -1.05
CA GLU A 92 -11.32 -7.28 -1.20
C GLU A 92 -12.85 -7.22 -1.38
N SER A 93 -13.53 -8.38 -1.43
CA SER A 93 -14.99 -8.49 -1.58
C SER A 93 -15.73 -8.79 -0.28
N THR A 94 -15.01 -9.20 0.77
CA THR A 94 -15.58 -9.38 2.11
C THR A 94 -15.53 -8.05 2.85
N CYS A 95 -16.62 -7.68 3.53
CA CYS A 95 -16.70 -6.38 4.17
C CYS A 95 -17.25 -6.44 5.59
N ASN A 96 -16.98 -5.38 6.34
CA ASN A 96 -17.55 -5.16 7.65
C ASN A 96 -19.09 -5.05 7.57
N GLU A 97 -19.76 -5.91 8.32
CA GLU A 97 -21.21 -5.88 8.48
C GLU A 97 -21.64 -5.06 9.72
N ASP A 98 -20.72 -4.82 10.67
CA ASP A 98 -21.02 -4.08 11.91
C ASP A 98 -21.11 -2.58 11.64
N LYS A 99 -22.35 -2.07 11.65
CA LYS A 99 -22.66 -0.64 11.45
C LYS A 99 -22.33 0.24 12.66
N ASN A 100 -21.89 -0.36 13.77
CA ASN A 100 -21.45 0.35 14.96
C ASN A 100 -19.92 0.41 15.10
N LEU A 101 -19.16 -0.20 14.18
CA LEU A 101 -17.70 -0.15 14.21
C LEU A 101 -17.21 1.31 14.25
N ALA A 102 -16.53 1.65 15.33
CA ALA A 102 -16.09 3.00 15.65
C ALA A 102 -14.56 3.13 15.65
N SER A 103 -13.84 2.06 15.97
CA SER A 103 -12.37 2.07 16.02
C SER A 103 -11.78 0.71 15.64
N ILE A 104 -10.63 0.76 14.95
CA ILE A 104 -9.72 -0.36 14.72
C ILE A 104 -8.36 0.05 15.26
N HIS A 105 -7.78 -0.78 16.12
CA HIS A 105 -6.52 -0.53 16.80
C HIS A 105 -5.60 -1.72 16.64
N LEU A 106 -4.39 -1.50 16.13
CA LEU A 106 -3.37 -2.52 15.89
C LEU A 106 -2.10 -2.16 16.66
N THR A 107 -1.45 -3.16 17.25
CA THR A 107 -0.14 -3.01 17.90
C THR A 107 0.86 -4.04 17.41
N TRP A 108 2.13 -3.66 17.43
CA TRP A 108 3.27 -4.49 17.05
C TRP A 108 4.33 -4.46 18.14
N ASN A 109 4.94 -5.61 18.41
CA ASN A 109 6.08 -5.69 19.34
C ASN A 109 7.38 -5.11 18.75
N THR A 110 7.50 -5.12 17.42
CA THR A 110 8.66 -4.59 16.70
C THR A 110 8.21 -3.31 15.97
N PRO A 111 8.80 -2.15 16.29
CA PRO A 111 8.51 -0.91 15.57
C PRO A 111 8.98 -0.98 14.12
N PHE A 112 8.35 -0.19 13.26
CA PHE A 112 8.73 -0.07 11.85
C PHE A 112 8.45 1.33 11.30
N PRO A 113 9.19 1.77 10.26
CA PRO A 113 8.90 3.04 9.59
C PRO A 113 7.59 2.91 8.80
N PHE A 114 6.62 3.79 9.01
CA PHE A 114 5.38 3.76 8.22
C PHE A 114 5.62 4.20 6.77
N THR A 115 4.98 3.54 5.80
CA THR A 115 5.05 3.98 4.39
C THR A 115 3.70 4.11 3.71
N TRP A 116 2.84 3.09 3.81
CA TRP A 116 1.56 3.05 3.13
C TRP A 116 0.48 2.40 4.00
N LEU A 117 -0.71 2.99 3.96
CA LEU A 117 -1.94 2.38 4.46
C LEU A 117 -2.93 2.32 3.29
N ARG A 118 -3.37 1.13 2.88
CA ARG A 118 -4.43 0.96 1.89
C ARG A 118 -5.73 0.57 2.59
N LEU A 119 -6.79 1.32 2.32
CA LEU A 119 -8.13 1.00 2.77
C LEU A 119 -9.05 0.82 1.57
N LYS A 120 -9.90 -0.21 1.64
CA LYS A 120 -10.97 -0.45 0.68
C LYS A 120 -12.32 -0.35 1.37
N PHE A 121 -13.30 0.23 0.69
CA PHE A 121 -14.66 0.41 1.17
C PHE A 121 -15.69 -0.20 0.21
N ASN A 122 -16.87 -0.56 0.72
CA ASN A 122 -17.95 -1.11 -0.10
C ASN A 122 -18.77 -0.05 -0.85
N SER A 123 -18.52 1.24 -0.59
CA SER A 123 -19.24 2.37 -1.18
C SER A 123 -18.31 3.55 -1.44
N GLN A 124 -18.62 4.29 -2.51
CA GLN A 124 -17.86 5.46 -2.93
C GLN A 124 -18.12 6.65 -1.99
N GLY A 125 -17.17 7.59 -1.92
CA GLY A 125 -17.35 8.85 -1.18
C GLY A 125 -17.14 8.75 0.33
N LEU A 126 -16.54 7.65 0.82
CA LEU A 126 -16.20 7.46 2.23
C LEU A 126 -14.70 7.66 2.52
N THR A 127 -13.93 8.01 1.48
CA THR A 127 -12.53 8.42 1.57
C THR A 127 -12.41 9.71 2.39
N GLY A 128 -11.58 9.70 3.43
CA GLY A 128 -11.37 10.87 4.31
C GLY A 128 -12.40 11.04 5.43
N LEU A 129 -13.29 10.07 5.63
CA LEU A 129 -14.25 10.06 6.75
C LEU A 129 -13.73 9.30 7.98
N PHE A 130 -12.43 9.42 8.25
CA PHE A 130 -11.75 8.80 9.38
C PHE A 130 -10.45 9.53 9.72
N THR A 131 -9.98 9.29 10.93
CA THR A 131 -8.72 9.79 11.47
C THR A 131 -7.76 8.63 11.64
N ILE A 132 -6.54 8.80 11.14
CA ILE A 132 -5.43 7.88 11.33
C ILE A 132 -4.50 8.46 12.39
N THR A 133 -4.33 7.74 13.49
CA THR A 133 -3.45 8.10 14.59
C THR A 133 -2.40 7.02 14.77
N PHE A 134 -1.15 7.43 14.99
CA PHE A 134 -0.01 6.57 15.20
C PHE A 134 0.58 6.82 16.58
N LYS A 135 1.22 5.78 17.14
CA LYS A 135 2.06 5.93 18.33
C LYS A 135 3.41 5.25 18.15
N THR A 136 4.42 5.84 18.78
CA THR A 136 5.78 5.31 18.88
C THR A 136 5.97 4.56 20.20
N ILE A 137 7.10 3.85 20.32
CA ILE A 137 7.48 3.13 21.55
C ILE A 137 7.59 4.04 22.77
N HIS A 138 7.85 5.32 22.55
CA HIS A 138 7.93 6.34 23.60
C HIS A 138 6.56 6.98 23.91
N SER A 139 5.47 6.38 23.42
CA SER A 139 4.10 6.86 23.55
C SER A 139 3.85 8.24 22.92
N PHE A 140 4.74 8.71 22.05
CA PHE A 140 4.50 9.91 21.25
C PHE A 140 3.38 9.62 20.27
N THR A 141 2.37 10.49 20.22
CA THR A 141 1.18 10.32 19.39
C THR A 141 1.22 11.30 18.22
N MET A 142 1.00 10.79 17.01
CA MET A 142 0.99 11.56 15.77
C MET A 142 -0.32 11.31 15.02
N SER A 143 -0.86 12.33 14.37
CA SER A 143 -1.94 12.15 13.38
C SER A 143 -1.35 12.18 11.98
N CYS A 144 -1.97 11.46 11.05
CA CYS A 144 -1.61 11.57 9.64
C CYS A 144 -1.91 12.98 9.13
N ASN A 145 -0.88 13.81 8.98
CA ASN A 145 -0.97 15.13 8.34
C ASN A 145 -0.30 15.02 6.96
N ASN A 146 -0.92 15.56 5.91
CA ASN A 146 -0.52 15.47 4.49
C ASN A 146 -0.84 14.13 3.81
N GLU A 147 -2.13 13.91 3.58
CA GLU A 147 -2.64 12.79 2.79
C GLU A 147 -2.23 12.95 1.32
N TYR A 148 -1.18 12.26 0.89
CA TYR A 148 -1.13 11.89 -0.53
C TYR A 148 -2.09 10.71 -0.70
N TYR A 149 -3.28 10.99 -1.23
CA TYR A 149 -4.24 9.97 -1.63
C TYR A 149 -4.02 9.65 -3.11
N SER A 150 -3.56 8.43 -3.39
CA SER A 150 -3.79 7.84 -4.71
C SER A 150 -5.05 7.02 -4.60
N THR A 151 -6.09 7.37 -5.36
CA THR A 151 -7.21 6.47 -5.57
C THR A 151 -6.73 5.37 -6.50
N ALA A 152 -6.67 4.13 -6.01
CA ALA A 152 -6.51 2.99 -6.91
C ALA A 152 -7.79 2.80 -7.76
N ASP A 153 -8.94 3.17 -7.17
CA ASP A 153 -10.25 3.30 -7.80
C ASP A 153 -11.17 4.17 -6.90
N ASN A 154 -12.48 4.26 -7.20
CA ASN A 154 -13.44 5.09 -6.42
C ASN A 154 -13.76 4.55 -5.01
N THR A 155 -13.26 3.37 -4.66
CA THR A 155 -13.52 2.64 -3.40
C THR A 155 -12.26 2.29 -2.63
N THR A 156 -11.08 2.48 -3.21
CA THR A 156 -9.79 2.10 -2.66
C THR A 156 -8.87 3.32 -2.60
N VAL A 157 -8.31 3.57 -1.42
CA VAL A 157 -7.46 4.72 -1.16
C VAL A 157 -6.16 4.28 -0.49
N ASP A 158 -5.06 4.82 -0.99
CA ASP A 158 -3.73 4.67 -0.41
C ASP A 158 -3.35 5.95 0.32
N TYR A 159 -3.13 5.84 1.63
CA TYR A 159 -2.60 6.92 2.45
C TYR A 159 -1.10 6.77 2.60
N LYS A 160 -0.41 7.86 2.30
CA LYS A 160 0.94 8.13 2.77
C LYS A 160 0.88 9.31 3.74
N CYS A 161 1.55 9.16 4.87
CA CYS A 161 1.62 10.13 5.95
C CYS A 161 3.08 10.52 6.13
N ASP A 162 3.34 11.80 6.37
CA ASP A 162 4.70 12.28 6.65
C ASP A 162 5.05 11.98 8.11
N ILE A 163 5.66 10.81 8.33
CA ILE A 163 6.06 10.31 9.65
C ILE A 163 7.55 9.99 9.59
N ASN A 164 8.32 10.67 10.44
CA ASN A 164 9.77 10.51 10.53
C ASN A 164 10.22 9.57 11.65
N GLU A 165 9.26 8.90 12.29
CA GLU A 165 9.46 8.02 13.44
C GLU A 165 8.99 6.60 13.13
N GLU A 166 9.58 5.61 13.80
CA GLU A 166 9.05 4.26 13.78
C GLU A 166 7.80 4.15 14.67
N ILE A 167 6.78 3.48 14.15
CA ILE A 167 5.51 3.29 14.83
C ILE A 167 5.40 1.86 15.33
N ASN A 168 4.69 1.66 16.44
CA ASN A 168 4.35 0.33 16.95
C ASN A 168 2.86 0.20 17.28
N ASP A 169 2.07 1.23 17.01
CA ASP A 169 0.64 1.29 17.24
C ASP A 169 -0.01 2.21 16.19
N LEU A 170 -1.14 1.74 15.65
CA LEU A 170 -2.00 2.48 14.74
C LEU A 170 -3.44 2.37 15.20
N THR A 171 -4.13 3.50 15.23
CA THR A 171 -5.57 3.58 15.48
C THR A 171 -6.28 4.28 14.33
N LEU A 172 -7.30 3.62 13.77
CA LEU A 172 -8.28 4.23 12.88
C LEU A 172 -9.57 4.50 13.65
N THR A 173 -10.13 5.69 13.46
CA THR A 173 -11.46 6.03 14.00
C THR A 173 -12.27 6.81 12.98
N GLY A 174 -13.59 6.68 12.98
CA GLY A 174 -14.47 7.53 12.17
C GLY A 174 -15.57 6.79 11.43
N PRO A 175 -16.54 7.52 10.86
CA PRO A 175 -17.74 6.93 10.27
C PRO A 175 -17.48 6.07 9.02
N GLY A 176 -16.37 6.29 8.30
CA GLY A 176 -16.00 5.46 7.14
C GLY A 176 -15.81 3.98 7.48
N LEU A 177 -15.45 3.65 8.72
CA LEU A 177 -15.21 2.26 9.18
C LEU A 177 -16.45 1.35 9.08
N LYS A 178 -17.66 1.90 9.00
CA LYS A 178 -18.89 1.11 8.86
C LYS A 178 -19.04 0.42 7.50
N SER A 179 -18.17 0.76 6.56
CA SER A 179 -18.19 0.33 5.16
C SER A 179 -16.89 -0.35 4.71
N ILE A 180 -15.90 -0.42 5.61
CA ILE A 180 -14.57 -0.92 5.28
C ILE A 180 -14.62 -2.40 4.90
N CYS A 181 -13.84 -2.77 3.88
CA CYS A 181 -13.70 -4.13 3.39
C CYS A 181 -12.32 -4.69 3.68
N SER A 182 -11.28 -3.88 3.47
CA SER A 182 -9.92 -4.35 3.66
C SER A 182 -9.05 -3.27 4.27
N PHE A 183 -8.06 -3.72 5.04
CA PHE A 183 -7.06 -2.88 5.70
C PHE A 183 -5.69 -3.50 5.43
N TYR A 184 -4.79 -2.71 4.86
CA TYR A 184 -3.41 -3.11 4.66
C TYR A 184 -2.47 -2.00 5.11
N ILE A 185 -1.38 -2.36 5.76
CA ILE A 185 -0.36 -1.41 6.21
C ILE A 185 1.02 -1.93 5.86
N SER A 186 1.92 -1.05 5.44
CA SER A 186 3.29 -1.41 5.10
C SER A 186 4.32 -0.53 5.77
N GLY A 187 5.43 -1.16 6.13
CA GLY A 187 6.65 -0.50 6.59
C GLY A 187 7.67 -0.19 5.50
N GLY A 188 7.33 -0.46 4.24
CA GLY A 188 8.16 -0.17 3.08
C GLY A 188 8.21 -1.33 2.09
N ILE A 189 9.02 -1.14 1.05
CA ILE A 189 9.26 -2.17 0.05
C ILE A 189 10.40 -3.05 0.55
N CYS A 190 10.27 -4.37 0.40
CA CYS A 190 11.42 -5.26 0.47
C CYS A 190 12.32 -5.02 -0.75
N VAL A 191 13.14 -3.96 -0.71
CA VAL A 191 14.25 -3.80 -1.66
C VAL A 191 15.32 -4.80 -1.26
N MET A 192 15.34 -5.95 -1.92
CA MET A 192 16.60 -6.71 -2.00
C MET A 192 17.47 -5.92 -2.97
N LEU A 193 18.46 -5.19 -2.44
CA LEU A 193 19.58 -4.70 -3.22
C LEU A 193 20.20 -5.94 -3.87
N ASN A 194 20.10 -6.06 -5.19
CA ASN A 194 20.88 -7.03 -5.94
C ASN A 194 22.36 -6.63 -5.73
N VAL A 195 23.04 -7.33 -4.82
CA VAL A 195 24.51 -7.37 -4.74
C VAL A 195 24.96 -8.64 -5.43
#